data_AF-F8J4Q4-F1
#
_entry.id   AF-F8J4Q4-F1
#
_cell.length_a   1.000
_cell.length_b   1.000
_cell.length_c   1.000
_cell.angle_alpha   90.00
_cell.angle_beta   90.00
_cell.angle_gamma   90.00
#
_symmetry.space_group_name_H-M   'P 1'
#
loop_
_entity.id
_entity.type
_entity.pdbx_description
1 polymer ?
#
loop_
_entity_poly.entity_id
_entity_poly.type
_entity_poly.pdbx_seq_one_letter_code
_entity_poly.pdbx_strand_id
1 'polypeptide(L)'
;EITEFELLTQIRHLNADVNVDGILVQLPLPEHINEGKITSEVDANKDVDGLGPANVGELYKKGGNARFLPCTPKGVMTLLSEYNVQVSGSNAVVLGRSDIVGKPMSQLLNQANATVTSLHSRSSPEQLQFYLSKADIVVSAIGKSEFIKGDWIK
;
A
#
# COMPACT_ATOMS: atom_id res chain seq x y z
N GLU A 1 19.93 -20.93 -2.87
CA GLU A 1 19.16 -19.67 -2.73
C GLU A 1 19.30 -18.90 -4.03
N ILE A 2 18.27 -18.14 -4.43
CA ILE A 2 18.35 -17.28 -5.61
C ILE A 2 19.13 -16.00 -5.26
N THR A 3 19.97 -15.53 -6.17
CA THR A 3 20.66 -14.25 -6.05
C THR A 3 19.79 -13.11 -6.57
N GLU A 4 20.05 -11.87 -6.12
CA GLU A 4 19.39 -10.68 -6.67
C GLU A 4 19.57 -10.57 -8.19
N PHE A 5 20.76 -10.90 -8.70
CA PHE A 5 21.06 -10.88 -10.14
C PHE A 5 20.20 -11.89 -10.93
N GLU A 6 20.06 -13.11 -10.42
CA GLU A 6 19.22 -14.13 -11.05
C GLU A 6 17.75 -13.70 -11.08
N LEU A 7 17.24 -13.13 -9.98
CA LEU A 7 15.85 -12.65 -9.93
C LEU A 7 15.61 -11.47 -10.89
N LEU A 8 16.51 -10.48 -10.94
CA LEU A 8 16.43 -9.38 -11.91
C LEU A 8 16.48 -9.89 -13.35
N THR A 9 17.29 -10.90 -13.62
CA THR A 9 17.38 -11.51 -14.96
C THR A 9 16.05 -12.16 -15.36
N GLN A 10 15.38 -12.86 -14.44
CA GLN A 10 14.05 -13.42 -14.71
C GLN A 10 13.00 -12.34 -14.95
N ILE A 11 12.99 -11.27 -14.15
CA ILE A 11 12.06 -10.15 -14.36
C ILE A 11 12.26 -9.50 -15.73
N ARG A 12 13.51 -9.27 -16.16
CA ARG A 12 13.80 -8.74 -17.49
C ARG A 12 13.32 -9.65 -18.62
N HIS A 13 13.45 -10.96 -18.45
CA HIS A 13 12.92 -11.92 -19.40
C HIS A 13 11.39 -11.81 -19.48
N LEU A 14 10.69 -11.82 -18.34
CA LEU A 14 9.23 -11.67 -18.28
C LEU A 14 8.74 -10.31 -18.81
N ASN A 15 9.51 -9.24 -18.61
CA ASN A 15 9.24 -7.93 -19.19
C ASN A 15 9.24 -7.99 -20.72
N ALA A 16 10.18 -8.73 -21.32
CA ALA A 16 10.30 -8.87 -22.77
C ALA A 16 9.32 -9.89 -23.40
N ASP A 17 8.74 -10.80 -22.61
CA ASP A 17 7.83 -11.82 -23.12
C ASP A 17 6.44 -11.24 -23.46
N VAL A 18 6.07 -11.27 -24.74
CA VAL A 18 4.79 -10.77 -25.24
C VAL A 18 3.58 -11.59 -24.78
N ASN A 19 3.78 -12.80 -24.24
CA ASN A 19 2.72 -13.64 -23.70
C ASN A 19 2.46 -13.39 -22.20
N VAL A 20 3.26 -12.52 -21.57
CA VAL A 20 3.12 -12.18 -20.15
C VAL A 20 2.50 -10.79 -20.03
N ASP A 21 1.27 -10.70 -19.53
CA ASP A 21 0.56 -9.43 -19.33
C ASP A 21 0.86 -8.76 -17.98
N GLY A 22 1.31 -9.54 -16.99
CA GLY A 22 1.49 -9.08 -15.62
C GLY A 22 2.54 -9.87 -14.86
N ILE A 23 3.25 -9.18 -13.99
CA ILE A 23 4.29 -9.73 -13.11
C ILE A 23 3.94 -9.37 -11.67
N LEU A 24 3.84 -10.40 -10.84
CA LEU A 24 3.59 -10.29 -9.41
C LEU A 24 4.87 -10.70 -8.67
N VAL A 25 5.35 -9.84 -7.77
CA VAL A 25 6.54 -10.12 -6.94
C VAL A 25 6.06 -10.36 -5.52
N GLN A 26 6.07 -11.62 -5.10
CA GLN A 26 5.64 -11.98 -3.75
C GLN A 26 6.65 -11.47 -2.71
N LEU A 27 6.18 -10.65 -1.77
CA LEU A 27 6.94 -10.12 -0.64
C LEU A 27 6.58 -10.86 0.68
N PRO A 28 7.47 -10.89 1.69
CA PRO A 28 8.83 -10.33 1.66
C PRO A 28 9.80 -11.19 0.86
N LEU A 29 10.84 -10.56 0.30
CA LEU A 29 11.95 -11.28 -0.31
C LEU A 29 12.96 -11.74 0.75
N PRO A 30 13.85 -12.70 0.43
CA PRO A 30 15.00 -13.02 1.28
C PRO A 30 15.81 -11.78 1.64
N GLU A 31 16.33 -11.71 2.87
CA GLU A 31 16.97 -10.51 3.43
C GLU A 31 18.16 -9.98 2.60
N HIS A 32 18.83 -10.85 1.83
CA HIS A 32 19.95 -10.48 0.97
C HIS A 32 19.54 -9.85 -0.37
N ILE A 33 18.24 -9.73 -0.66
CA ILE A 33 17.71 -9.18 -1.91
C ILE A 33 17.04 -7.83 -1.63
N ASN A 34 17.37 -6.81 -2.42
CA ASN A 34 16.75 -5.51 -2.30
C ASN A 34 15.35 -5.48 -2.94
N GLU A 35 14.30 -5.53 -2.12
CA GLU A 35 12.90 -5.47 -2.58
C GLU A 35 12.62 -4.28 -3.51
N GLY A 36 13.07 -3.08 -3.15
CA GLY A 36 12.84 -1.88 -3.95
C GLY A 36 13.46 -1.95 -5.34
N LYS A 37 14.63 -2.60 -5.46
CA LYS A 37 15.29 -2.82 -6.75
C LYS A 37 14.53 -3.84 -7.60
N ILE A 38 14.04 -4.91 -6.98
CA ILE A 38 13.24 -5.95 -7.66
C ILE A 38 11.92 -5.38 -8.16
N THR A 39 11.15 -4.70 -7.31
CA THR A 39 9.85 -4.12 -7.71
C THR A 39 10.02 -2.99 -8.72
N SER A 40 11.13 -2.24 -8.68
CA SER A 40 11.41 -1.19 -9.67
C SER A 40 11.82 -1.71 -11.05
N GLU A 41 12.25 -2.97 -11.17
CA GLU A 41 12.63 -3.57 -12.44
C GLU A 41 11.40 -4.05 -13.25
N VAL A 42 10.24 -4.22 -12.61
CA VAL A 42 9.01 -4.64 -13.30
C VAL A 42 8.54 -3.52 -14.25
N ASP A 43 8.27 -3.86 -15.51
CA ASP A 43 7.75 -2.90 -16.50
C ASP A 43 6.41 -2.32 -16.03
N ALA A 44 6.23 -1.00 -16.17
CA ALA A 44 5.04 -0.31 -15.69
C ALA A 44 3.72 -0.83 -16.29
N ASN A 45 3.76 -1.40 -17.51
CA ASN A 45 2.59 -1.98 -18.16
C ASN A 45 2.24 -3.39 -17.65
N LYS A 46 3.20 -4.03 -16.96
CA LYS A 46 3.08 -5.39 -16.38
C LYS A 46 3.10 -5.38 -14.85
N ASP A 47 3.32 -4.24 -14.21
CA ASP A 47 3.32 -4.06 -12.76
C ASP A 47 1.89 -4.12 -12.18
N VAL A 48 1.29 -5.31 -12.21
CA VAL A 48 -0.09 -5.54 -11.77
C VAL A 48 -0.26 -5.35 -10.26
N ASP A 49 0.83 -5.36 -9.49
CA ASP A 49 0.85 -5.01 -8.07
C ASP A 49 0.97 -3.50 -7.81
N GLY A 50 1.29 -2.68 -8.83
CA GLY A 50 1.40 -1.23 -8.70
C GLY A 50 2.53 -0.75 -7.78
N LEU A 51 3.60 -1.52 -7.64
CA LEU A 51 4.72 -1.24 -6.71
C LEU A 51 5.90 -0.55 -7.38
N GLY A 52 5.94 -0.53 -8.70
CA GLY A 52 6.97 0.12 -9.49
C GLY A 52 6.89 1.65 -9.35
N PRO A 53 8.03 2.36 -9.54
CA PRO A 53 8.12 3.81 -9.32
C PRO A 53 7.19 4.63 -10.22
N ALA A 54 6.85 4.12 -11.41
CA ALA A 54 5.90 4.79 -12.31
C ALA A 54 4.48 4.83 -11.72
N ASN A 55 3.95 3.68 -11.30
CA ASN A 55 2.61 3.57 -10.72
C ASN A 55 2.53 4.29 -9.36
N VAL A 56 3.53 4.10 -8.50
CA VAL A 56 3.63 4.81 -7.22
C VAL A 56 3.72 6.33 -7.46
N GLY A 57 4.57 6.77 -8.38
CA GLY A 57 4.71 8.19 -8.70
C GLY A 57 3.39 8.82 -9.17
N GLU A 58 2.65 8.15 -10.06
CA GLU A 58 1.34 8.61 -10.52
C GLU A 58 0.30 8.63 -9.38
N LEU A 59 0.32 7.67 -8.45
CA LEU A 59 -0.56 7.68 -7.28
C LEU A 59 -0.33 8.92 -6.38
N TYR A 60 0.89 9.41 -6.27
CA TYR A 60 1.20 10.58 -5.43
C TYR A 60 1.11 11.93 -6.15
N LYS A 61 1.01 11.95 -7.48
CA LYS A 61 0.83 13.18 -8.25
C LYS A 61 -0.60 13.71 -8.10
N LYS A 62 -0.72 15.04 -7.97
CA LYS A 62 -2.02 15.71 -8.10
C LYS A 62 -2.54 15.52 -9.53
N GLY A 63 -3.66 14.83 -9.67
CA GLY A 63 -4.22 14.49 -10.99
C GLY A 63 -3.44 13.40 -11.74
N GLY A 64 -2.56 12.66 -11.06
CA GLY A 64 -1.91 11.50 -11.64
C GLY A 64 -2.89 10.36 -11.89
N ASN A 65 -2.52 9.49 -12.83
CA ASN A 65 -3.38 8.38 -13.27
C ASN A 65 -2.56 7.10 -13.32
N ALA A 66 -2.35 6.50 -12.14
CA ALA A 66 -1.61 5.25 -12.03
C ALA A 66 -2.35 4.15 -12.79
N ARG A 67 -1.62 3.44 -13.66
CA ARG A 67 -2.20 2.34 -14.45
C ARG A 67 -2.63 1.20 -13.52
N PHE A 68 -1.80 0.90 -12.54
CA PHE A 68 -2.08 -0.06 -11.48
C PHE A 68 -1.94 0.61 -10.12
N LEU A 69 -2.81 0.22 -9.20
CA LEU A 69 -2.77 0.66 -7.81
C LEU A 69 -2.37 -0.55 -6.95
N PRO A 70 -1.65 -0.33 -5.83
CA PRO A 70 -1.36 -1.37 -4.86
C PRO A 70 -2.58 -2.20 -4.50
N CYS A 71 -2.49 -3.52 -4.73
CA CYS A 71 -3.62 -4.44 -4.69
C CYS A 71 -4.40 -4.37 -3.37
N THR A 72 -3.70 -4.41 -2.23
CA THR A 72 -4.34 -4.38 -0.90
C THR A 72 -5.07 -3.05 -0.64
N PRO A 73 -4.43 -1.86 -0.78
CA PRO A 73 -5.14 -0.58 -0.68
C PRO A 73 -6.32 -0.44 -1.65
N LYS A 74 -6.16 -0.87 -2.90
CA LYS A 74 -7.25 -0.86 -3.89
C LYS A 74 -8.42 -1.71 -3.42
N GLY A 75 -8.16 -2.92 -2.93
CA GLY A 75 -9.16 -3.81 -2.38
C GLY A 75 -9.92 -3.19 -1.20
N VAL A 76 -9.22 -2.52 -0.28
CA VAL A 76 -9.84 -1.79 0.83
C VAL A 76 -10.76 -0.68 0.31
N MET A 77 -10.32 0.13 -0.64
CA MET A 77 -11.17 1.18 -1.24
C MET A 77 -12.40 0.59 -1.93
N THR A 78 -12.25 -0.53 -2.63
CA THR A 78 -13.37 -1.25 -3.25
C THR A 78 -14.38 -1.71 -2.20
N LEU A 79 -13.92 -2.28 -1.08
CA LEU A 79 -14.80 -2.70 0.02
C LEU A 79 -15.55 -1.51 0.63
N LEU A 80 -14.87 -0.39 0.89
CA LEU A 80 -15.53 0.82 1.39
C LEU A 80 -16.62 1.31 0.43
N SER A 81 -16.34 1.29 -0.87
CA SER A 81 -17.29 1.69 -1.91
C SER A 81 -18.49 0.73 -1.98
N GLU A 82 -18.25 -0.58 -2.00
CA GLU A 82 -19.30 -1.60 -2.12
C GLU A 82 -20.29 -1.51 -0.96
N TYR A 83 -19.79 -1.22 0.24
CA TYR A 83 -20.62 -1.05 1.43
C TYR A 83 -21.12 0.39 1.65
N ASN A 84 -20.94 1.28 0.67
CA ASN A 84 -21.36 2.69 0.72
C ASN A 84 -20.85 3.44 1.96
N VAL A 85 -19.63 3.15 2.41
CA VAL A 85 -19.00 3.86 3.53
C VAL A 85 -18.65 5.28 3.09
N GLN A 86 -19.08 6.29 3.85
CA GLN A 86 -18.78 7.68 3.55
C GLN A 86 -17.31 8.02 3.87
N VAL A 87 -16.45 7.96 2.85
CA VAL A 87 -15.02 8.31 2.98
C VAL A 87 -14.78 9.82 2.93
N SER A 88 -15.47 10.54 2.04
CA SER A 88 -15.28 11.98 1.86
C SER A 88 -15.66 12.75 3.13
N GLY A 89 -14.73 13.56 3.64
CA GLY A 89 -14.90 14.33 4.88
C GLY A 89 -14.67 13.54 6.17
N SER A 90 -14.37 12.24 6.08
CA SER A 90 -14.11 11.40 7.27
C SER A 90 -12.73 11.65 7.87
N ASN A 91 -12.58 11.37 9.17
CA ASN A 91 -11.29 11.23 9.81
C ASN A 91 -10.81 9.77 9.68
N ALA A 92 -9.83 9.54 8.80
CA ALA A 92 -9.25 8.23 8.61
C ALA A 92 -7.90 8.10 9.33
N VAL A 93 -7.68 6.99 10.01
CA VAL A 93 -6.40 6.64 10.63
C VAL A 93 -5.82 5.41 9.94
N VAL A 94 -4.58 5.52 9.46
CA VAL A 94 -3.83 4.39 8.89
C VAL A 94 -2.66 4.09 9.81
N LEU A 95 -2.62 2.88 10.38
CA LEU A 95 -1.48 2.41 11.17
C LEU A 95 -0.58 1.57 10.30
N GLY A 96 0.69 1.95 10.20
CA GLY A 96 1.65 1.29 9.31
C GLY A 96 1.98 2.18 8.12
N ARG A 97 3.22 2.05 7.64
CA ARG A 97 3.78 2.91 6.58
C ARG A 97 4.68 2.13 5.62
N SER A 98 4.37 0.86 5.40
CA SER A 98 5.01 0.07 4.36
C SER A 98 4.69 0.67 2.99
N ASP A 99 5.59 0.44 2.02
CA ASP A 99 5.40 0.91 0.65
C ASP A 99 4.26 0.17 -0.07
N ILE A 100 3.94 -1.05 0.39
CA ILE A 100 2.91 -1.91 -0.23
C ILE A 100 1.50 -1.73 0.33
N VAL A 101 1.34 -1.19 1.54
CA VAL A 101 0.00 -1.01 2.15
C VAL A 101 -0.15 0.37 2.77
N GLY A 102 0.59 0.68 3.84
CA GLY A 102 0.26 1.83 4.68
C GLY A 102 0.33 3.17 3.95
N LYS A 103 1.45 3.43 3.28
CA LYS A 103 1.64 4.68 2.51
C LYS A 103 0.59 4.83 1.37
N PRO A 104 0.41 3.85 0.47
CA PRO A 104 -0.57 3.98 -0.61
C PRO A 104 -2.02 4.03 -0.09
N MET A 105 -2.35 3.33 1.00
CA MET A 105 -3.66 3.44 1.63
C MET A 105 -3.95 4.87 2.10
N SER A 106 -2.99 5.51 2.78
CA SER A 106 -3.13 6.90 3.21
C SER A 106 -3.38 7.83 2.03
N GLN A 107 -2.71 7.61 0.91
CA GLN A 107 -2.86 8.43 -0.28
C GLN A 107 -4.22 8.22 -0.97
N LEU A 108 -4.69 6.99 -1.09
CA LEU A 108 -6.00 6.69 -1.69
C LEU A 108 -7.16 7.26 -0.85
N LEU A 109 -7.09 7.15 0.47
CA LEU A 109 -8.07 7.77 1.37
C LEU A 109 -8.06 9.30 1.23
N ASN A 110 -6.88 9.91 1.11
CA ASN A 110 -6.75 11.34 0.91
C ASN A 110 -7.33 11.79 -0.45
N GLN A 111 -7.08 11.04 -1.53
CA GLN A 111 -7.69 11.29 -2.84
C GLN A 111 -9.21 11.13 -2.82
N ALA A 112 -9.73 10.26 -1.96
CA ALA A 112 -11.17 10.13 -1.68
C ALA A 112 -11.70 11.19 -0.70
N ASN A 113 -10.94 12.28 -0.46
CA ASN A 113 -11.27 13.43 0.38
C ASN A 113 -11.39 13.14 1.89
N ALA A 114 -10.76 12.08 2.40
CA ALA A 114 -10.61 11.89 3.84
C ALA A 114 -9.48 12.77 4.41
N THR A 115 -9.63 13.20 5.67
CA THR A 115 -8.51 13.71 6.46
C THR A 115 -7.77 12.52 7.06
N VAL A 116 -6.50 12.34 6.67
CA VAL A 116 -5.77 11.10 7.00
C VAL A 116 -4.68 11.36 8.04
N THR A 117 -4.70 10.60 9.13
CA THR A 117 -3.60 10.53 10.11
C THR A 117 -2.83 9.22 9.92
N SER A 118 -1.52 9.30 9.68
CA SER A 118 -0.65 8.12 9.60
C SER A 118 0.06 7.89 10.93
N LEU A 119 -0.13 6.70 11.52
CA LEU A 119 0.51 6.26 12.75
C LEU A 119 1.49 5.12 12.47
N HIS A 120 2.45 4.91 13.35
CA HIS A 120 3.52 3.94 13.14
C HIS A 120 4.12 3.47 14.47
N SER A 121 5.10 2.55 14.40
CA SER A 121 5.76 1.98 15.58
C SER A 121 6.44 3.00 16.51
N ARG A 122 6.70 4.23 16.05
CA ARG A 122 7.24 5.34 16.86
C ARG A 122 6.19 6.32 17.37
N SER A 123 4.90 6.10 17.11
CA SER A 123 3.82 6.92 17.65
C SER A 123 3.63 6.59 19.13
N SER A 124 3.46 7.60 19.98
CA SER A 124 3.29 7.36 21.42
C SER A 124 1.93 6.69 21.71
N PRO A 125 1.78 5.96 22.83
CA PRO A 125 0.50 5.39 23.24
C PRO A 125 -0.62 6.43 23.34
N GLU A 126 -0.31 7.65 23.82
CA GLU A 126 -1.26 8.75 23.94
C GLU A 126 -1.72 9.23 22.55
N GLN A 127 -0.80 9.32 21.59
CA GLN A 127 -1.16 9.65 20.20
C GLN A 127 -2.04 8.57 19.58
N LEU A 128 -1.68 7.28 19.75
CA LEU A 128 -2.46 6.16 19.25
C LEU A 128 -3.92 6.24 19.74
N GLN A 129 -4.11 6.34 21.05
CA GLN A 129 -5.45 6.43 21.64
C GLN A 129 -6.19 7.70 21.20
N PHE A 130 -5.51 8.86 21.17
CA PHE A 130 -6.11 10.13 20.79
C PHE A 130 -6.66 10.12 19.37
N TYR A 131 -5.91 9.58 18.41
CA TYR A 131 -6.33 9.57 17.01
C TYR A 131 -7.32 8.45 16.71
N LEU A 132 -7.14 7.26 17.29
CA LEU A 132 -8.06 6.13 17.07
C LEU A 132 -9.47 6.41 17.61
N SER A 133 -9.57 7.04 18.79
CA SER A 133 -10.87 7.39 19.40
C SER A 133 -11.69 8.43 18.62
N LYS A 134 -11.07 9.08 17.61
CA LYS A 134 -11.72 10.09 16.75
C LYS A 134 -11.89 9.61 15.30
N ALA A 135 -11.38 8.43 14.98
CA ALA A 135 -11.36 7.92 13.63
C ALA A 135 -12.75 7.39 13.24
N ASP A 136 -13.25 7.84 12.09
CA ASP A 136 -14.43 7.24 11.46
C ASP A 136 -14.03 5.98 10.67
N ILE A 137 -12.78 5.94 10.18
CA ILE A 137 -12.20 4.82 9.44
C ILE A 137 -10.84 4.49 10.05
N VAL A 138 -10.63 3.23 10.44
CA VAL A 138 -9.33 2.73 10.91
C VAL A 138 -8.83 1.63 9.97
N VAL A 139 -7.65 1.83 9.38
CA VAL A 139 -6.94 0.80 8.62
C VAL A 139 -5.68 0.39 9.38
N SER A 140 -5.61 -0.87 9.81
CA SER A 140 -4.46 -1.44 10.52
C SER A 140 -3.59 -2.28 9.58
N ALA A 141 -2.39 -1.81 9.26
CA ALA A 141 -1.42 -2.43 8.35
C ALA A 141 -0.06 -2.66 9.05
N ILE A 142 -0.09 -3.19 10.27
CA ILE A 142 1.11 -3.32 11.14
C ILE A 142 1.59 -4.75 11.37
N GLY A 143 0.87 -5.77 10.89
CA GLY A 143 1.27 -7.18 11.05
C GLY A 143 1.34 -7.66 12.50
N LYS A 144 0.57 -7.05 13.41
CA LYS A 144 0.51 -7.44 14.84
C LYS A 144 -0.92 -7.76 15.23
N SER A 145 -1.11 -9.00 15.67
CA SER A 145 -2.41 -9.47 16.16
C SER A 145 -2.90 -8.62 17.33
N GLU A 146 -4.19 -8.29 17.34
CA GLU A 146 -4.91 -7.65 18.46
C GLU A 146 -4.24 -6.40 19.05
N PHE A 147 -3.43 -5.68 18.26
CA PHE A 147 -2.73 -4.51 18.75
C PHE A 147 -3.68 -3.36 19.06
N ILE A 148 -4.65 -3.10 18.17
CA ILE A 148 -5.71 -2.12 18.39
C ILE A 148 -6.76 -2.76 19.29
N LYS A 149 -7.06 -2.09 20.40
CA LYS A 149 -8.07 -2.53 21.36
C LYS A 149 -9.43 -1.92 21.02
N GLY A 150 -10.50 -2.65 21.28
CA GLY A 150 -11.86 -2.24 20.91
C GLY A 150 -12.30 -0.94 21.59
N ASP A 151 -11.83 -0.71 22.82
CA ASP A 151 -12.05 0.53 23.59
C ASP A 151 -11.33 1.75 23.01
N TRP A 152 -10.43 1.57 22.03
CA TRP A 152 -9.78 2.67 21.32
C TRP A 152 -10.54 3.11 20.07
N ILE A 153 -11.54 2.33 19.63
CA ILE A 153 -12.34 2.61 18.43
C ILE A 153 -13.56 3.44 18.85
N LYS A 154 -13.93 4.42 18.01
CA LYS A 154 -15.11 5.27 18.17
C LYS A 154 -16.42 4.47 18.18
#